data_AF-A0A0N9ZIR0-F1
#
_entry.id   AF-A0A0N9ZIR0-F1
#
_cell.length_a   1.000
_cell.length_b   1.000
_cell.length_c   1.000
_cell.angle_alpha   90.00
_cell.angle_beta   90.00
_cell.angle_gamma   90.00
#
_symmetry.space_group_name_H-M   'P 1'
#
loop_
_entity.id
_entity.type
_entity.pdbx_description
1 polymer ?
#
loop_
_entity_poly.entity_id
_entity_poly.type
_entity_poly.pdbx_seq_one_letter_code
_entity_poly.pdbx_strand_id
1 'polypeptide(L)'
;MVVRRRSKPVENLPDDPAVLKAMIALLQVENDKMVTTLRVHDQLVQALRLRIAKLQKLAFGKSSEKVEREIEQLELALEDLFVAMAEDDEQPIDEGQDEPDDEDVSPEPKLRRRPRVSAETPRERRELDPGACCPDCGGEFRVAICERALGTAEKMSASFSI
;
A
#
# COMPACT_ATOMS: atom_id res chain seq x y z
N MET A 1 -26.55 -1.16 18.21
CA MET A 1 -27.70 -2.06 18.42
C MET A 1 -27.31 -3.42 17.84
N VAL A 2 -27.19 -4.50 18.61
CA VAL A 2 -26.68 -5.79 18.06
C VAL A 2 -27.81 -6.50 17.31
N VAL A 3 -27.76 -6.47 15.98
CA VAL A 3 -28.70 -7.22 15.14
C VAL A 3 -28.40 -8.71 15.27
N ARG A 4 -29.19 -9.42 16.07
CA ARG A 4 -29.15 -10.88 16.10
C ARG A 4 -29.86 -11.40 14.85
N ARG A 5 -29.09 -11.83 13.84
CA ARG A 5 -29.64 -12.63 12.73
C ARG A 5 -30.31 -13.87 13.33
N ARG A 6 -31.63 -13.99 13.18
CA ARG A 6 -32.34 -15.24 13.51
C ARG A 6 -32.10 -16.23 12.38
N SER A 7 -31.36 -17.30 12.67
CA SER A 7 -31.24 -18.43 11.76
C SER A 7 -32.64 -18.98 11.45
N LYS A 8 -32.97 -19.13 10.16
CA LYS A 8 -34.20 -19.80 9.73
C LYS A 8 -34.26 -21.20 10.37
N PRO A 9 -35.42 -21.64 10.89
CA PRO A 9 -35.55 -22.99 11.41
C PRO A 9 -35.30 -23.98 10.27
N VAL A 10 -34.51 -25.02 10.54
CA VAL A 10 -34.21 -26.07 9.56
C VAL A 10 -35.44 -26.95 9.46
N GLU A 11 -36.37 -26.57 8.61
CA GLU A 11 -37.53 -27.40 8.29
C GLU A 11 -37.01 -28.64 7.53
N ASN A 12 -37.32 -29.83 8.04
CA ASN A 12 -36.94 -31.15 7.50
C ASN A 12 -35.59 -31.75 7.98
N LEU A 13 -35.38 -31.85 9.29
CA LEU A 13 -34.31 -32.70 9.84
C LEU A 13 -34.80 -34.14 10.08
N PRO A 14 -34.02 -35.17 9.76
CA PRO A 14 -34.34 -36.56 10.14
C PRO A 14 -34.30 -36.74 11.67
N ASP A 15 -35.26 -37.48 12.23
CA ASP A 15 -35.30 -37.78 13.68
C ASP A 15 -34.30 -38.87 14.12
N ASP A 16 -33.66 -39.56 13.15
CA ASP A 16 -32.69 -40.62 13.45
C ASP A 16 -31.33 -40.02 13.88
N PRO A 17 -30.87 -40.28 15.12
CA PRO A 17 -29.61 -39.75 15.62
C PRO A 17 -28.38 -40.26 14.85
N ALA A 18 -28.46 -41.42 14.19
CA ALA A 18 -27.36 -41.91 13.36
C ALA A 18 -27.18 -41.07 12.09
N VAL A 19 -28.30 -40.73 11.44
CA VAL A 19 -28.31 -39.90 10.23
C VAL A 19 -27.86 -38.48 10.55
N LEU A 20 -28.30 -37.89 11.67
CA LEU A 20 -27.87 -36.57 12.10
C LEU A 20 -26.36 -36.50 12.36
N LYS A 21 -25.78 -37.51 13.01
CA LYS A 21 -24.33 -37.57 13.25
C LYS A 21 -23.54 -37.66 11.95
N ALA A 22 -24.04 -38.42 10.97
CA ALA A 22 -23.43 -38.51 9.66
C ALA A 22 -23.47 -37.15 8.93
N MET A 23 -24.59 -36.44 8.96
CA MET A 23 -24.70 -35.09 8.39
C MET A 23 -23.77 -34.09 9.08
N ILE A 24 -23.67 -34.11 10.42
CA ILE A 24 -22.75 -33.25 11.16
C ILE A 24 -21.30 -33.53 10.76
N ALA A 25 -20.90 -34.80 10.62
CA ALA A 25 -19.55 -35.14 10.19
C ALA A 25 -19.26 -34.63 8.77
N LEU A 26 -20.22 -34.73 7.85
CA LEU A 26 -20.10 -34.18 6.49
C LEU A 26 -19.95 -32.65 6.52
N LEU A 27 -20.81 -31.96 7.28
CA LEU A 27 -20.75 -30.51 7.45
C LEU A 27 -19.44 -30.05 8.11
N GLN A 28 -18.87 -30.83 9.03
CA GLN A 28 -17.57 -30.53 9.62
C GLN A 28 -16.46 -30.61 8.57
N VAL A 29 -16.46 -31.64 7.72
CA VAL A 29 -15.50 -31.74 6.61
C VAL A 29 -15.65 -30.57 5.62
N GLU A 30 -16.88 -30.14 5.34
CA GLU A 30 -17.14 -29.00 4.47
C GLU A 30 -16.69 -27.67 5.11
N ASN A 31 -17.00 -27.45 6.38
CA ASN A 31 -16.53 -26.28 7.12
C ASN A 31 -14.99 -26.25 7.19
N ASP A 32 -14.33 -27.38 7.40
CA ASP A 32 -12.87 -27.44 7.42
C ASP A 32 -12.28 -27.03 6.06
N LYS A 33 -12.90 -27.46 4.95
CA LYS A 33 -12.50 -27.01 3.61
C LYS A 33 -12.67 -25.50 3.46
N MET A 34 -13.82 -24.94 3.82
CA MET A 34 -14.06 -23.50 3.76
C MET A 34 -13.08 -22.71 4.63
N VAL A 35 -12.79 -23.18 5.85
CA VAL A 35 -11.80 -22.53 6.73
C VAL A 35 -10.41 -22.56 6.11
N THR A 36 -10.03 -23.64 5.41
CA THR A 36 -8.74 -23.69 4.72
C THR A 36 -8.66 -22.73 3.55
N THR A 37 -9.72 -22.58 2.74
CA THR A 37 -9.72 -21.65 1.61
C THR A 37 -9.63 -20.21 2.11
N LEU A 38 -10.45 -19.84 3.11
CA LEU A 38 -10.40 -18.51 3.74
C LEU A 38 -8.99 -18.17 4.25
N ARG A 39 -8.31 -19.11 4.91
CA ARG A 39 -6.92 -18.90 5.37
C ARG A 39 -5.94 -18.66 4.22
N VAL A 40 -6.11 -19.34 3.09
CA VAL A 40 -5.26 -19.11 1.90
C VAL A 40 -5.51 -17.71 1.35
N HIS A 41 -6.77 -17.28 1.26
CA HIS A 41 -7.12 -15.91 0.84
C HIS A 41 -6.55 -14.86 1.78
N ASP A 42 -6.67 -15.03 3.10
CA ASP A 42 -6.08 -14.11 4.10
C ASP A 42 -4.57 -13.96 3.92
N GLN A 43 -3.86 -15.05 3.63
CA GLN A 43 -2.41 -15.01 3.37
C GLN A 43 -2.07 -14.24 2.10
N LEU A 44 -2.87 -14.39 1.03
CA LEU A 44 -2.69 -13.64 -0.21
C LEU A 44 -2.92 -12.15 0.00
N VAL A 45 -3.98 -11.76 0.71
CA VAL A 45 -4.27 -10.36 1.06
C VAL A 45 -3.12 -9.75 1.86
N GLN A 46 -2.61 -10.48 2.88
CA GLN A 46 -1.45 -10.01 3.66
C GLN A 46 -0.19 -9.83 2.80
N ALA A 47 0.09 -10.77 1.89
CA ALA A 47 1.24 -10.70 1.00
C ALA A 47 1.17 -9.50 0.05
N LEU A 48 -0.02 -9.24 -0.51
CA LEU A 48 -0.26 -8.09 -1.39
C LEU A 48 -0.12 -6.76 -0.65
N ARG A 49 -0.71 -6.64 0.55
CA ARG A 49 -0.55 -5.45 1.42
C ARG A 49 0.92 -5.15 1.74
N LEU A 50 1.71 -6.18 2.06
CA LEU A 50 3.15 -6.02 2.32
C LEU A 50 3.91 -5.56 1.08
N ARG A 51 3.55 -6.06 -0.11
CA ARG A 51 4.15 -5.65 -1.39
C ARG A 51 3.83 -4.18 -1.70
N ILE A 52 2.58 -3.75 -1.54
CA ILE A 52 2.16 -2.36 -1.71
C ILE A 52 2.95 -1.46 -0.76
N ALA A 53 2.99 -1.78 0.54
CA ALA A 53 3.74 -1.00 1.52
C ALA A 53 5.24 -0.91 1.19
N LYS A 54 5.82 -1.94 0.56
CA LYS A 54 7.22 -1.93 0.10
C LYS A 54 7.40 -1.03 -1.13
N LEU A 55 6.50 -1.12 -2.11
CA LEU A 55 6.54 -0.29 -3.31
C LEU A 55 6.33 1.20 -2.98
N GLN A 56 5.39 1.53 -2.10
CA GLN A 56 5.16 2.89 -1.61
C GLN A 56 6.42 3.50 -0.95
N LYS A 57 7.19 2.71 -0.19
CA LYS A 57 8.47 3.15 0.39
C LYS A 57 9.55 3.43 -0.66
N LEU A 58 9.46 2.79 -1.83
CA LEU A 58 10.41 2.92 -2.94
C LEU A 58 9.98 3.96 -3.98
N ALA A 59 8.79 4.54 -3.86
CA ALA A 59 8.19 5.47 -4.81
C ALA A 59 8.82 6.89 -4.81
N PHE A 60 10.10 7.04 -4.49
CA PHE A 60 10.78 8.34 -4.56
C PHE A 60 11.84 8.35 -5.67
N GLY A 61 11.59 9.09 -6.75
CA GLY A 61 12.57 9.36 -7.81
C GLY A 61 12.02 9.21 -9.23
N LYS A 62 12.87 9.35 -10.25
CA LYS A 62 12.47 9.27 -11.66
C LYS A 62 11.89 7.89 -12.08
N SER A 63 12.08 6.86 -11.26
CA SER A 63 11.49 5.53 -11.42
C SER A 63 10.20 5.32 -10.62
N SER A 64 9.71 6.33 -9.87
CA SER A 64 8.52 6.21 -9.02
C SER A 64 7.25 6.02 -9.85
N GLU A 65 7.16 6.63 -11.02
CA GLU A 65 5.99 6.51 -11.90
C GLU A 65 5.69 5.06 -12.29
N LYS A 66 6.74 4.24 -12.53
CA LYS A 66 6.55 2.81 -12.83
C LYS A 66 6.11 2.02 -11.58
N VAL A 67 6.60 2.42 -10.42
CA VAL A 67 6.26 1.81 -9.13
C VAL A 67 4.82 2.15 -8.73
N GLU A 68 4.38 3.39 -9.00
CA GLU A 68 3.01 3.86 -8.80
C GLU A 68 2.02 3.06 -9.65
N ARG A 69 2.29 2.87 -10.94
CA ARG A 69 1.45 2.02 -11.81
C ARG A 69 1.39 0.56 -11.34
N GLU A 70 2.47 0.02 -10.79
CA GLU A 70 2.48 -1.34 -10.24
C GLU A 70 1.68 -1.44 -8.93
N ILE A 71 1.65 -0.37 -8.13
CA ILE A 71 0.79 -0.26 -6.94
C ILE A 71 -0.68 -0.28 -7.35
N GLU A 72 -1.09 0.57 -8.29
CA GLU A 72 -2.47 0.66 -8.79
C GLU A 72 -2.97 -0.71 -9.31
N GLN A 73 -2.12 -1.47 -10.02
CA GLN A 73 -2.48 -2.80 -10.49
C GLN A 73 -2.67 -3.82 -9.36
N LEU A 74 -1.87 -3.75 -8.30
CA LEU A 74 -2.01 -4.64 -7.15
C LEU A 74 -3.20 -4.27 -6.26
N GLU A 75 -3.54 -2.99 -6.18
CA GLU A 75 -4.75 -2.48 -5.52
C GLU A 75 -5.99 -2.97 -6.25
N LEU A 76 -6.04 -2.83 -7.59
CA LEU A 76 -7.14 -3.36 -8.40
C LEU A 76 -7.30 -4.88 -8.24
N ALA A 77 -6.19 -5.64 -8.27
CA ALA A 77 -6.24 -7.09 -8.07
C ALA A 77 -6.71 -7.49 -6.66
N LEU A 78 -6.49 -6.63 -5.65
CA LEU A 78 -7.05 -6.84 -4.32
C LEU A 78 -8.56 -6.59 -4.28
N GLU A 79 -9.02 -5.51 -4.93
CA GLU A 79 -10.44 -5.19 -5.05
C GLU A 79 -11.20 -6.31 -5.75
N ASP A 80 -10.70 -6.83 -6.87
CA ASP A 80 -11.32 -7.95 -7.60
C ASP A 80 -11.47 -9.20 -6.70
N LEU A 81 -10.46 -9.50 -5.88
CA LEU A 81 -10.53 -10.61 -4.92
C LEU A 81 -11.56 -10.36 -3.82
N PHE A 82 -11.67 -9.13 -3.32
CA PHE A 82 -12.69 -8.78 -2.33
C PHE A 82 -14.11 -8.85 -2.91
N VAL A 83 -14.30 -8.41 -4.15
CA VAL A 83 -15.58 -8.52 -4.86
C VAL A 83 -15.95 -9.98 -5.07
N ALA A 84 -15.04 -10.82 -5.57
CA ALA A 84 -15.30 -12.24 -5.76
C ALA A 84 -15.69 -12.94 -4.43
N MET A 85 -15.05 -12.58 -3.32
CA MET A 85 -15.42 -13.08 -1.99
C MET A 85 -16.82 -12.61 -1.56
N ALA A 86 -17.19 -11.36 -1.86
CA ALA A 86 -18.51 -10.81 -1.50
C ALA A 86 -19.65 -11.40 -2.35
N GLU A 87 -19.39 -11.69 -3.63
CA GLU A 87 -20.34 -12.35 -4.54
C GLU A 87 -20.62 -13.81 -4.13
N ASP A 88 -19.58 -14.55 -3.71
CA ASP A 88 -19.75 -15.90 -3.16
C ASP A 88 -20.55 -15.91 -1.83
N ASP A 89 -20.60 -14.77 -1.13
CA ASP A 89 -21.31 -14.56 0.14
C ASP A 89 -22.75 -14.01 -0.03
N GLU A 90 -23.34 -13.97 -1.24
CA GLU A 90 -24.69 -13.45 -1.53
C GLU A 90 -25.83 -14.19 -0.79
N GLN A 91 -25.96 -13.89 0.50
CA GLN A 91 -27.23 -13.73 1.20
C GLN A 91 -27.57 -12.23 1.20
N PRO A 92 -28.86 -11.84 1.16
CA PRO A 92 -29.23 -10.44 1.07
C PRO A 92 -28.69 -9.69 2.29
N ILE A 93 -27.74 -8.79 2.05
CA ILE A 93 -27.23 -7.85 3.03
C ILE A 93 -28.09 -6.60 2.84
N ASP A 94 -28.94 -6.32 3.83
CA ASP A 94 -29.69 -5.07 3.91
C ASP A 94 -28.67 -3.95 4.06
N GLU A 95 -28.59 -3.08 3.05
CA GLU A 95 -27.66 -1.94 2.99
C GLU A 95 -28.06 -0.89 4.04
N GLY A 96 -27.66 -1.14 5.28
CA GLY A 96 -27.48 -0.10 6.27
C GLY A 96 -26.13 0.57 6.04
N GLN A 97 -26.15 1.76 5.46
CA GLN A 97 -25.02 2.69 5.47
C GLN A 97 -24.53 2.89 6.91
N ASP A 98 -23.43 2.26 7.25
CA ASP A 98 -22.57 2.66 8.36
C ASP A 98 -21.22 2.99 7.76
N GLU A 99 -21.04 4.28 7.44
CA GLU A 99 -19.73 4.89 7.24
C GLU A 99 -18.88 4.60 8.49
N PRO A 100 -17.67 4.03 8.37
CA PRO A 100 -16.77 4.01 9.50
C PRO A 100 -16.25 5.44 9.73
N ASP A 101 -16.66 6.05 10.84
CA ASP A 101 -15.92 7.15 11.45
C ASP A 101 -14.53 6.61 11.84
N ASP A 102 -13.57 6.75 10.94
CA ASP A 102 -12.14 6.60 11.24
C ASP A 102 -11.67 7.79 12.09
N GLU A 103 -12.05 7.81 13.38
CA GLU A 103 -11.29 8.56 14.39
C GLU A 103 -9.99 7.81 14.72
N ASP A 104 -9.08 7.77 13.75
CA ASP A 104 -7.70 7.41 13.97
C ASP A 104 -7.00 8.60 14.65
N VAL A 105 -7.10 8.65 15.98
CA VAL A 105 -6.16 9.44 16.80
C VAL A 105 -4.83 8.69 16.83
N SER A 106 -4.18 8.63 15.67
CA SER A 106 -2.80 8.22 15.56
C SER A 106 -1.93 9.31 16.20
N PRO A 107 -1.11 9.00 17.22
CA PRO A 107 -0.11 9.96 17.68
C PRO A 107 0.80 10.28 16.49
N GLU A 108 0.91 11.57 16.15
CA GLU A 108 1.69 12.06 15.01
C GLU A 108 2.99 11.27 14.87
N PRO A 109 3.25 10.62 13.71
CA PRO A 109 4.51 9.96 13.49
C PRO A 109 5.59 11.04 13.57
N LYS A 110 6.38 11.01 14.65
CA LYS A 110 7.55 11.87 14.82
C LYS A 110 8.45 11.60 13.62
N LEU A 111 8.35 12.50 12.64
CA LEU A 111 9.26 12.56 11.51
C LEU A 111 10.66 12.48 12.12
N ARG A 112 11.42 11.43 11.78
CA ARG A 112 12.86 11.39 12.01
C ARG A 112 13.49 12.43 11.09
N ARG A 113 13.20 13.71 11.35
CA ARG A 113 13.83 14.84 10.68
C ARG A 113 15.30 14.73 11.03
N ARG A 114 16.15 14.75 10.00
CA ARG A 114 17.55 15.12 10.18
C ARG A 114 17.60 16.35 11.10
N PRO A 115 18.50 16.41 12.09
CA PRO A 115 18.62 17.58 12.95
C PRO A 115 18.61 18.85 12.09
N ARG A 116 17.69 19.76 12.37
CA ARG A 116 17.67 21.07 11.69
C ARG A 116 18.88 21.83 12.17
N VAL A 117 19.98 21.69 11.44
CA VAL A 117 21.18 22.50 11.61
C VAL A 117 20.77 23.95 11.37
N SER A 118 21.02 24.85 12.33
CA SER A 118 20.61 26.25 12.23
C SER A 118 21.23 26.91 11.00
N ALA A 119 20.59 27.95 10.49
CA ALA A 119 21.13 28.72 9.35
C ALA A 119 22.51 29.30 9.69
N GLU A 120 22.70 29.69 10.95
CA GLU A 120 23.91 30.29 11.51
C GLU A 120 25.00 29.28 11.91
N THR A 121 24.72 27.96 11.84
CA THR A 121 25.76 26.97 12.13
C THR A 121 26.92 27.17 11.15
N PRO A 122 28.16 27.35 11.62
CA PRO A 122 29.33 27.49 10.75
C PRO A 122 29.45 26.27 9.82
N ARG A 123 29.46 26.50 8.51
CA ARG A 123 29.61 25.45 7.49
C ARG A 123 30.99 25.58 6.87
N GLU A 124 31.82 24.56 7.03
CA GLU A 124 33.09 24.46 6.31
C GLU A 124 32.82 23.82 4.94
N ARG A 125 33.10 24.54 3.86
CA ARG A 125 33.05 23.99 2.51
C ARG A 125 34.44 23.50 2.15
N ARG A 126 34.63 22.18 2.22
CA ARG A 126 35.85 21.53 1.74
C ARG A 126 35.65 21.08 0.30
N GLU A 127 36.40 21.67 -0.62
CA GLU A 127 36.55 21.12 -1.96
C GLU A 127 37.48 19.90 -1.87
N LEU A 128 36.98 18.76 -2.32
CA LEU A 128 37.76 17.54 -2.45
C LEU A 128 38.04 17.37 -3.94
N ASP A 129 39.30 17.54 -4.33
CA ASP A 129 39.75 17.25 -5.68
C ASP A 129 40.17 15.76 -5.75
N PRO A 130 39.47 14.91 -6.53
CA PRO A 130 39.87 13.51 -6.72
C PRO A 130 41.12 13.35 -7.59
N GLY A 131 41.67 14.44 -8.14
CA GLY A 131 42.84 14.43 -9.02
C GLY A 131 42.46 14.19 -10.48
N ALA A 132 43.46 14.04 -11.36
CA ALA A 132 43.26 13.87 -12.80
C ALA A 132 43.02 12.42 -13.22
N CYS A 133 43.40 11.44 -12.39
CA CYS A 133 43.34 10.02 -12.73
C CYS A 133 42.77 9.16 -11.59
N CYS A 134 42.06 8.09 -11.93
CA CYS A 134 41.55 7.13 -10.97
C CYS A 134 42.71 6.35 -10.30
N PRO A 135 42.76 6.26 -8.96
CA PRO A 135 43.83 5.54 -8.26
C PRO A 135 43.81 4.02 -8.50
N ASP A 136 42.66 3.46 -8.91
CA ASP A 136 42.50 2.01 -9.09
C ASP A 136 42.81 1.53 -10.52
N CYS A 137 42.62 2.40 -11.52
CA CYS A 137 42.78 2.02 -12.94
C CYS A 137 43.66 2.97 -13.77
N GLY A 138 44.13 4.08 -13.19
CA GLY A 138 44.98 5.06 -13.87
C GLY A 138 44.30 5.86 -14.99
N GLY A 139 43.00 5.64 -15.22
CA GLY A 139 42.24 6.33 -16.27
C GLY A 139 41.96 7.80 -15.92
N GLU A 140 42.03 8.68 -16.92
CA GLU A 140 41.75 10.11 -16.76
C GLU A 140 40.27 10.39 -16.48
N PHE A 141 40.00 11.26 -15.50
CA PHE A 141 38.64 11.71 -15.21
C PHE A 141 38.18 12.74 -16.25
N ARG A 142 37.05 12.47 -16.91
CA ARG A 142 36.39 13.46 -17.77
C ARG A 142 35.63 14.46 -16.91
N VAL A 143 36.02 15.73 -16.98
CA VAL A 143 35.36 16.81 -16.25
C VAL A 143 34.02 17.11 -16.92
N ALA A 144 32.92 16.69 -16.30
CA ALA A 144 31.58 17.13 -16.70
C ALA A 144 31.33 18.52 -16.12
N ILE A 145 31.47 19.55 -16.95
CA ILE A 145 31.09 20.92 -16.55
C ILE A 145 29.58 20.93 -16.33
N CYS A 146 29.16 21.04 -15.07
CA CYS A 146 27.76 21.22 -14.72
C CYS A 146 27.43 22.71 -14.81
N GLU A 147 27.17 23.22 -16.02
CA GLU A 147 26.60 24.55 -16.20
C GLU A 147 25.18 24.57 -15.63
N ARG A 148 25.07 24.87 -14.34
CA ARG A 148 23.81 25.23 -13.71
C ARG A 148 23.67 26.74 -13.89
N ALA A 149 22.97 27.16 -14.93
CA ALA A 149 22.57 28.54 -15.12
C ALA A 149 21.86 29.03 -13.85
N LEU A 150 22.52 29.90 -13.09
CA LEU A 150 21.89 30.67 -12.03
C LEU A 150 20.98 31.69 -12.74
N GLY A 151 19.70 31.35 -12.90
CA GLY A 151 18.71 32.27 -13.43
C GLY A 151 18.57 33.47 -12.49
N THR A 152 19.07 34.63 -12.91
CA THR A 152 18.72 35.91 -12.34
C THR A 152 17.34 36.30 -12.84
N ALA A 153 16.36 36.35 -11.93
CA ALA A 153 15.04 36.88 -12.21
C ALA A 153 15.12 38.42 -12.34
N GLU A 154 15.42 38.90 -13.55
CA GLU A 154 15.23 40.31 -13.91
C GLU A 154 13.80 40.50 -14.43
N LYS A 155 12.99 41.21 -13.64
CA LYS A 155 11.72 41.79 -14.10
C LYS A 155 12.04 42.88 -15.13
N MET A 156 11.78 42.63 -16.40
CA MET A 156 11.54 43.69 -17.38
C MET A 156 10.07 43.67 -17.77
N SER A 157 9.31 44.61 -17.20
CA SER A 157 8.04 45.05 -17.75
C SER A 157 8.29 45.61 -19.15
N ALA A 158 7.66 45.01 -20.15
CA ALA A 158 7.48 45.65 -21.45
C ALA A 158 6.03 45.42 -21.91
N SER A 159 5.23 46.45 -21.69
CA SER A 159 3.98 46.72 -22.37
C SER A 159 4.17 46.66 -23.88
N PHE A 160 3.27 45.97 -24.59
CA PHE A 160 3.04 46.25 -26.01
C PHE A 160 1.53 46.31 -26.28
N SER A 161 1.10 47.48 -26.73
CA SER A 161 -0.22 47.78 -27.27
C SER A 161 -0.28 47.39 -28.75
N ILE A 162 -1.42 46.79 -29.11
CA ILE A 162 -1.99 46.52 -30.46
C ILE A 162 -1.22 45.50 -31.30
#